data_AF-A0A1B7KZ60-F1
#
_entry.id   AF-A0A1B7KZ60-F1
#
_cell.length_a   1.000
_cell.length_b   1.000
_cell.length_c   1.000
_cell.angle_alpha   90.00
_cell.angle_beta   90.00
_cell.angle_gamma   90.00
#
_symmetry.space_group_name_H-M   'P 1'
#
loop_
_entity.id
_entity.type
_entity.pdbx_description
1 polymer ?
#
loop_
_entity_poly.entity_id
_entity_poly.type
_entity_poly.pdbx_seq_one_letter_code
_entity_poly.pdbx_strand_id
1 'polypeptide(L)'
;MRWVEAGLGQPPVLFRELLAKTVTDASLLAEIDPLLEIKQRTGEAVYGPRREHLHAFIEHELARGEISPKLPLSATGKTGALDSLLYRTVMG
;
A
#
# COMPACT_ATOMS: atom_id res chain seq x y z
N MET A 1 -1.74 -5.09 7.45
CA MET A 1 -1.01 -4.75 6.19
C MET A 1 0.02 -5.82 5.88
N ARG A 2 -0.22 -6.63 4.83
CA ARG A 2 0.59 -7.83 4.49
C ARG A 2 2.11 -7.60 4.44
N TRP A 3 2.57 -6.46 3.93
CA TRP A 3 4.01 -6.17 3.87
C TRP A 3 4.65 -6.05 5.26
N VAL A 4 3.98 -5.30 6.14
CA VAL A 4 4.45 -5.07 7.51
C VAL A 4 4.35 -6.37 8.33
N GLU A 5 3.29 -7.12 8.13
CA GLU A 5 3.08 -8.44 8.75
C GLU A 5 4.09 -9.49 8.28
N ALA A 6 4.52 -9.42 7.01
CA ALA A 6 5.53 -10.31 6.45
C ALA A 6 6.97 -9.97 6.92
N GLY A 7 7.15 -8.90 7.70
CA GLY A 7 8.46 -8.53 8.26
C GLY A 7 9.50 -8.16 7.20
N LEU A 8 9.07 -7.78 5.99
CA LEU A 8 9.94 -7.53 4.83
C LEU A 8 10.73 -6.21 4.91
N GLY A 9 10.67 -5.52 6.04
CA GLY A 9 11.36 -4.25 6.27
C GLY A 9 10.70 -3.09 5.54
N GLN A 10 11.50 -2.18 5.00
CA GLN A 10 10.99 -1.02 4.28
C GLN A 10 10.40 -1.44 2.92
N PRO A 11 9.15 -1.06 2.60
CA PRO A 11 8.56 -1.38 1.31
C PRO A 11 9.35 -0.74 0.16
N PRO A 12 9.50 -1.44 -0.97
CA PRO A 12 10.09 -0.86 -2.15
C PRO A 12 9.22 0.31 -2.62
N VAL A 13 9.88 1.36 -3.12
CA VAL A 13 9.21 2.51 -3.75
C VAL A 13 8.48 2.13 -5.05
N LEU A 14 8.92 1.06 -5.71
CA LEU A 14 8.32 0.57 -6.95
C LEU A 14 7.13 -0.34 -6.67
N PHE A 15 5.94 0.09 -7.10
CA PHE A 15 4.71 -0.68 -6.94
C PHE A 15 4.78 -2.09 -7.54
N ARG A 16 5.46 -2.28 -8.68
CA ARG A 16 5.66 -3.62 -9.27
C ARG A 16 6.43 -4.57 -8.35
N GLU A 17 7.45 -4.07 -7.67
CA GLU A 17 8.23 -4.88 -6.73
C GLU A 17 7.44 -5.21 -5.48
N LEU A 18 6.59 -4.29 -5.03
CA LEU A 18 5.64 -4.53 -3.95
C LEU A 18 4.65 -5.63 -4.36
N LEU A 19 4.05 -5.51 -5.55
CA LEU A 19 3.06 -6.45 -6.07
C LEU A 19 3.65 -7.87 -6.18
N ALA A 20 4.84 -8.01 -6.78
CA ALA A 20 5.51 -9.30 -6.94
C ALA A 20 5.82 -10.02 -5.62
N LYS A 21 5.95 -9.26 -4.52
CA LYS A 21 6.25 -9.79 -3.19
C LYS A 21 5.01 -10.01 -2.31
N THR A 22 3.84 -9.52 -2.72
CA THR A 22 2.63 -9.49 -1.86
C THR A 22 1.44 -10.20 -2.46
N VAL A 23 1.37 -10.31 -3.78
CA VAL A 23 0.27 -10.92 -4.51
C VAL A 23 0.78 -12.10 -5.34
N THR A 24 0.28 -13.29 -5.03
CA THR A 24 0.60 -14.54 -5.73
C THR A 24 -0.58 -15.10 -6.52
N ASP A 25 -1.77 -14.52 -6.37
CA ASP A 25 -3.00 -14.96 -7.04
C ASP A 25 -3.01 -14.50 -8.51
N ALA A 26 -3.01 -15.48 -9.42
CA ALA A 26 -2.98 -15.23 -10.86
C ALA A 26 -4.24 -14.52 -11.37
N SER A 27 -5.41 -14.79 -10.79
CA SER A 27 -6.68 -14.14 -11.17
C SER A 27 -6.68 -12.67 -10.75
N LEU A 28 -6.10 -12.36 -9.59
CA LEU A 28 -5.94 -10.99 -9.12
C LEU A 28 -4.91 -10.22 -9.97
N LEU A 29 -3.78 -10.85 -10.32
CA LEU A 29 -2.77 -10.24 -11.20
C LEU A 29 -3.34 -9.91 -12.59
N ALA A 30 -4.16 -10.81 -13.16
CA ALA A 30 -4.82 -10.58 -14.45
C ALA A 30 -5.76 -9.37 -14.46
N GLU A 31 -6.33 -8.99 -13.30
CA GLU A 31 -7.13 -7.77 -13.16
C GLU A 31 -6.28 -6.53 -12.86
N ILE A 32 -5.16 -6.68 -12.12
CA ILE A 32 -4.27 -5.58 -11.73
C ILE A 32 -3.44 -5.07 -12.92
N ASP A 33 -2.86 -5.95 -13.73
CA ASP A 33 -1.96 -5.55 -14.81
C ASP A 33 -2.62 -4.57 -15.81
N PRO A 34 -3.84 -4.85 -16.34
CA PRO A 34 -4.52 -3.91 -17.22
C PRO A 34 -4.93 -2.62 -16.52
N LEU A 35 -5.27 -2.68 -15.23
CA LEU A 35 -5.63 -1.49 -14.45
C LEU A 35 -4.43 -0.57 -14.23
N LEU A 36 -3.26 -1.17 -13.98
CA LEU A 36 -2.01 -0.44 -13.82
C LEU A 36 -1.64 0.30 -15.11
N GLU A 37 -1.79 -0.36 -16.26
CA GLU A 37 -1.58 0.29 -17.55
C GLU A 37 -2.52 1.48 -17.79
N ILE A 38 -3.81 1.34 -17.43
CA ILE A 38 -4.77 2.44 -17.54
C ILE A 38 -4.35 3.59 -16.62
N LYS A 39 -4.08 3.31 -15.33
CA LYS A 39 -3.70 4.34 -14.35
C LYS A 39 -2.39 5.04 -14.69
N GLN A 40 -1.45 4.38 -15.36
CA GLN A 40 -0.22 5.02 -15.85
C GLN A 40 -0.47 5.98 -17.02
N ARG A 41 -1.53 5.76 -17.80
CA ARG A 41 -1.86 6.52 -19.02
C ARG A 41 -2.91 7.60 -18.79
N THR A 42 -3.65 7.55 -17.69
CA THR A 42 -4.78 8.44 -17.40
C THR A 42 -4.62 9.16 -16.07
N GLY A 43 -5.20 10.36 -15.95
CA GLY A 43 -5.35 11.02 -14.66
C GLY A 43 -6.23 10.25 -13.67
N GLU A 44 -6.18 10.64 -12.40
CA GLU A 44 -6.83 9.91 -11.30
C GLU A 44 -8.36 9.77 -11.43
N ALA A 45 -9.00 10.72 -12.13
CA ALA A 45 -10.44 10.86 -12.26
C ALA A 45 -11.12 9.90 -13.26
N VAL A 46 -10.35 9.00 -13.91
CA VAL A 46 -10.94 8.04 -14.86
C VAL A 46 -11.64 6.91 -14.12
N TYR A 47 -12.94 6.77 -14.41
CA TYR A 47 -13.78 5.65 -13.98
C TYR A 47 -13.64 4.46 -14.93
N GLY A 48 -13.77 3.26 -14.39
CA GLY A 48 -13.76 2.00 -15.14
C GLY A 48 -14.74 0.99 -14.56
N PRO A 49 -14.98 -0.13 -15.26
CA PRO A 49 -15.86 -1.18 -14.78
C PRO A 49 -15.31 -1.80 -13.48
N ARG A 50 -16.23 -2.36 -12.70
CA ARG A 50 -15.89 -3.15 -11.51
C ARG A 50 -15.07 -4.38 -11.92
N ARG A 51 -14.04 -4.69 -11.14
CA ARG A 51 -13.13 -5.83 -11.29
C ARG A 51 -13.34 -6.72 -10.08
N GLU A 52 -13.97 -7.88 -10.27
CA GLU A 52 -14.56 -8.63 -9.15
C GLU A 52 -13.50 -9.24 -8.22
N HIS A 53 -12.39 -9.75 -8.75
CA HIS A 53 -11.33 -10.32 -7.91
C HIS A 53 -10.59 -9.24 -7.12
N LEU A 54 -10.33 -8.10 -7.75
CA LEU A 54 -9.75 -6.93 -7.11
C LEU A 54 -10.67 -6.36 -6.03
N HIS A 55 -11.97 -6.30 -6.30
CA HIS A 55 -12.94 -5.84 -5.33
C HIS A 55 -13.03 -6.77 -4.12
N ALA A 56 -13.17 -8.09 -4.36
CA ALA A 56 -13.19 -9.09 -3.29
C ALA A 56 -11.90 -9.06 -2.47
N PHE A 57 -10.75 -8.85 -3.11
CA PHE A 57 -9.47 -8.68 -2.43
C PHE A 57 -9.46 -7.45 -1.52
N ILE A 58 -9.95 -6.30 -2.01
CA ILE A 58 -10.02 -5.06 -1.21
C ILE A 58 -10.96 -5.24 -0.02
N GLU A 59 -12.16 -5.80 -0.22
CA GLU A 59 -13.09 -6.08 0.88
C GLU A 59 -12.46 -7.00 1.93
N HIS A 60 -11.77 -8.06 1.49
CA HIS A 60 -11.07 -8.97 2.38
C HIS A 60 -9.95 -8.28 3.17
N GLU A 61 -9.12 -7.48 2.52
CA GLU A 61 -8.02 -6.77 3.20
C GLU A 61 -8.53 -5.65 4.12
N LEU A 62 -9.66 -5.00 3.80
CA LEU A 62 -10.32 -4.04 4.68
C LEU A 62 -10.88 -4.73 5.93
N ALA A 63 -11.61 -5.83 5.78
CA ALA A 63 -12.12 -6.62 6.90
C ALA A 63 -10.99 -7.15 7.79
N ARG A 64 -9.85 -7.50 7.19
CA ARG A 64 -8.62 -7.85 7.93
C ARG A 64 -7.99 -6.66 8.65
N GLY A 65 -7.99 -5.48 8.03
CA GLY A 65 -7.41 -4.25 8.59
C GLY A 65 -8.20 -3.68 9.76
N GLU A 66 -9.51 -3.94 9.82
CA GLU A 66 -10.35 -3.65 11.01
C GLU A 66 -9.86 -4.41 12.24
N ILE A 67 -9.26 -5.59 12.03
CA ILE A 67 -8.53 -6.31 13.07
C ILE A 67 -7.13 -5.72 13.14
N SER A 68 -6.96 -4.69 13.98
CA SER A 68 -5.64 -4.08 14.23
C SER A 68 -4.62 -5.19 14.53
N PRO A 69 -3.64 -5.45 13.65
CA PRO A 69 -2.58 -6.37 13.99
C PRO A 69 -1.89 -5.78 15.22
N LYS A 70 -1.59 -6.60 16.23
CA LYS A 70 -0.65 -6.25 17.29
C LYS A 70 0.73 -6.11 16.66
N LEU A 71 0.91 -5.05 15.88
CA LEU A 71 2.22 -4.57 15.50
C LEU A 71 2.89 -4.15 16.80
N PRO A 72 4.16 -4.51 17.03
CA PRO A 72 4.92 -3.82 18.06
C PRO A 72 4.78 -2.33 17.72
N LEU A 73 4.26 -1.54 18.67
CA LEU A 73 4.32 -0.08 18.55
C LEU A 73 5.73 0.23 18.07
N SER A 74 5.88 1.04 17.02
CA SER A 74 7.18 1.56 16.63
C SER A 74 7.68 2.46 17.77
N ALA A 75 8.17 1.85 18.85
CA ALA A 75 8.57 2.49 20.09
C ALA A 75 9.88 3.28 19.92
N THR A 76 10.44 3.27 18.72
CA THR A 76 11.73 3.89 18.38
C THR A 76 11.61 5.11 17.47
N GLY A 77 10.40 5.49 17.02
CA GLY A 77 10.20 6.74 16.30
C GLY A 77 10.33 7.94 17.23
N LYS A 78 11.45 8.67 17.20
CA LYS A 78 11.60 9.94 17.93
C LYS A 78 10.80 11.04 17.24
N THR A 79 9.48 11.04 17.40
CA THR A 79 8.55 11.98 16.73
C THR A 79 8.96 13.44 16.94
N GLY A 80 9.42 13.82 18.14
CA GLY A 80 9.90 15.19 18.40
C GLY A 80 11.15 15.60 17.60
N ALA A 81 12.01 14.64 17.23
CA ALA A 81 13.16 14.92 16.37
C ALA A 81 12.73 15.15 14.91
N LEU A 82 11.69 14.43 14.46
CA LEU A 82 11.09 14.62 13.15
C LEU A 82 10.37 15.98 13.08
N ASP A 83 9.58 16.34 14.09
CA ASP A 83 8.89 17.63 14.16
C ASP A 83 9.87 18.80 14.13
N SER A 84 10.97 18.69 14.89
CA SER A 84 12.02 19.74 14.92
C SER A 84 12.72 19.90 13.56
N LEU A 85 12.94 18.79 12.84
CA LEU A 85 13.53 18.80 11.50
C LEU A 85 12.58 19.43 10.48
N LEU A 86 11.31 19.04 10.49
CA LEU A 86 10.28 19.56 9.59
C LEU A 86 10.06 21.06 9.84
N TYR A 87 9.95 21.47 11.10
CA TYR A 87 9.80 22.88 11.47
C TYR A 87 10.95 23.72 10.94
N ARG A 88 12.19 23.28 11.14
CA ARG A 88 13.37 23.99 10.62
C ARG A 88 13.39 24.09 9.10
N THR A 89 12.93 23.05 8.41
CA THR A 89 12.98 23.00 6.94
C THR A 89 11.91 23.87 6.28
N VAL A 90 10.77 24.07 6.95
CA VAL A 90 9.64 24.85 6.41
C VAL A 90 9.69 26.31 6.86
N MET A 91 10.19 26.58 8.07
CA MET A 91 10.17 27.91 8.69
C MET A 91 11.57 28.56 8.78
N GLY A 92 12.61 27.91 8.25
CA GLY A 92 14.00 28.38 8.25
C GLY A 92 14.47 28.88 6.90
#